data_AF-A0A519EF80-F1
#
_entry.id   AF-A0A519EF80-F1
#
_cell.length_a   1.000
_cell.length_b   1.000
_cell.length_c   1.000
_cell.angle_alpha   90.00
_cell.angle_beta   90.00
_cell.angle_gamma   90.00
#
_symmetry.space_group_name_H-M   'P 1'
#
loop_
_entity.id
_entity.type
_entity.pdbx_description
1 polymer ?
#
loop_
_entity_poly.entity_id
_entity_poly.type
_entity_poly.pdbx_seq_one_letter_code
_entity_poly.pdbx_strand_id
1 'polypeptide(L)'
;MPTCRVAVKTPFGAVAAATLLWLPLAASAADVCFFEHYNYQGASQCTSAASGEVGAAVTDRISSVRVPAGTRVTLYQRPGFSGSTLELTADAPNLNERGFNNLTSSFKVASTTPPPMAAPVCFYEDYDYRGESECTTATSGDIQLVLDRVSSVKVPAGVKLSLYENGAASGRMLVLSGDAPNLAMAGFNNLTSSFRRESTATGALQVVFIGNSFTHGNANPVLHYNSAYVTDLNGTGYGGMPGIFKQLTAEAGLNYQVAIEAVSSQTLKFHYTSKRAVLDNQRWDAVVMQDQSNLDPDAPGNPANLITYSGLLEKFFHGVDVNANANADLKTNVWLLATWPRPDQIYQPGGHWYGQTLEQAAAVLSNGYKAAATQNRGTAGMIPVGDAFVRAIGQGVADRNPYDGIDGGKLNLWLGDNHHASAAGSYLEALMAFGRLTGRDPRSLGASSVAAQAMNLTAAQTTALQETAYRQLLASQAP
;
A
#
# COMPACT_ATOMS: atom_id res chain seq x y z
N MET A 1 -48.62 -1.39 56.08
CA MET A 1 -48.28 -1.97 57.40
C MET A 1 -48.04 -3.46 57.22
N PRO A 2 -47.06 -4.05 57.95
CA PRO A 2 -46.04 -4.91 57.35
C PRO A 2 -46.24 -6.40 57.65
N THR A 3 -45.65 -7.29 56.83
CA THR A 3 -45.18 -8.59 57.35
C THR A 3 -43.86 -9.00 56.70
N CYS A 4 -42.90 -9.12 57.60
CA CYS A 4 -41.54 -9.60 57.49
C CYS A 4 -41.50 -11.11 57.16
N ARG A 5 -40.55 -11.57 56.32
CA ARG A 5 -40.03 -12.95 56.38
C ARG A 5 -38.51 -12.98 56.14
N VAL A 6 -37.83 -12.99 57.28
CA VAL A 6 -36.69 -13.81 57.72
C VAL A 6 -35.80 -14.48 56.65
N ALA A 7 -34.52 -14.15 56.75
CA ALA A 7 -33.38 -14.77 56.07
C ALA A 7 -33.06 -16.18 56.58
N VAL A 8 -32.60 -17.04 55.67
CA VAL A 8 -31.85 -18.26 56.00
C VAL A 8 -30.43 -18.09 55.47
N LYS A 9 -29.46 -18.13 56.38
CA LYS A 9 -28.01 -18.22 56.13
C LYS A 9 -27.64 -19.69 55.94
N THR A 10 -26.86 -19.99 54.90
CA THR A 10 -25.96 -21.15 54.83
C THR A 10 -24.64 -20.76 54.13
N PRO A 11 -23.53 -21.47 54.42
CA PRO A 11 -22.25 -20.81 54.67
C PRO A 11 -21.28 -20.79 53.49
N PHE A 12 -20.30 -19.91 53.65
CA PHE A 12 -19.14 -19.67 52.80
C PHE A 12 -18.33 -20.94 52.48
N GLY A 13 -18.14 -21.20 51.19
CA GLY A 13 -16.98 -21.89 50.65
C GLY A 13 -16.07 -20.86 50.00
N ALA A 14 -14.89 -20.61 50.58
CA ALA A 14 -13.92 -19.68 50.04
C ALA A 14 -13.23 -20.29 48.81
N VAL A 15 -13.36 -19.66 47.65
CA VAL A 15 -12.46 -19.85 46.52
C VAL A 15 -11.51 -18.66 46.51
N ALA A 16 -10.23 -18.92 46.75
CA ALA A 16 -9.19 -17.91 46.71
C ALA A 16 -9.08 -17.31 45.29
N ALA A 17 -9.38 -16.03 45.17
CA ALA A 17 -9.09 -15.27 43.97
C ALA A 17 -7.57 -15.03 43.91
N ALA A 18 -6.91 -15.65 42.93
CA ALA A 18 -5.54 -15.30 42.57
C ALA A 18 -5.54 -13.88 41.97
N THR A 19 -5.01 -12.92 42.72
CA THR A 19 -4.71 -11.59 42.21
C THR A 19 -3.52 -11.68 41.25
N LEU A 20 -3.79 -11.52 39.94
CA LEU A 20 -2.73 -11.20 38.98
C LEU A 20 -2.19 -9.80 39.33
N LEU A 21 -0.97 -9.76 39.86
CA LEU A 21 -0.19 -8.54 39.95
C LEU A 21 0.24 -8.12 38.54
N TRP A 22 -0.39 -7.06 38.01
CA TRP A 22 0.12 -6.34 36.86
C TRP A 22 1.36 -5.54 37.29
N LEU A 23 2.53 -6.00 36.85
CA LEU A 23 3.72 -5.16 36.81
C LEU A 23 3.55 -4.16 35.66
N PRO A 24 3.68 -2.83 35.89
CA PRO A 24 3.65 -1.89 34.78
C PRO A 24 4.90 -2.14 33.91
N LEU A 25 4.68 -2.28 32.60
CA LEU A 25 5.77 -2.19 31.64
C LEU A 25 6.48 -0.84 31.87
N ALA A 26 7.80 -0.88 32.09
CA ALA A 26 8.59 0.34 32.14
C ALA A 26 8.48 1.05 30.79
N ALA A 27 7.92 2.26 30.81
CA ALA A 27 7.80 3.12 29.64
C ALA A 27 9.19 3.45 29.07
N SER A 28 9.33 3.39 27.75
CA SER A 28 10.53 3.89 27.10
C SER A 28 10.46 5.42 26.99
N ALA A 29 11.60 6.10 26.83
CA ALA A 29 11.64 7.55 26.63
C ALA A 29 10.97 8.04 25.32
N ALA A 30 10.46 7.12 24.49
CA ALA A 30 9.84 7.39 23.20
C ALA A 30 8.30 7.25 23.21
N ASP A 31 7.68 6.85 24.33
CA ASP A 31 6.24 6.58 24.40
C ASP A 31 5.44 7.81 24.87
N VAL A 32 4.31 8.08 24.22
CA VAL A 32 3.31 9.02 24.76
C VAL A 32 2.57 8.34 25.88
N CYS A 33 2.46 8.99 27.03
CA CYS A 33 1.78 8.44 28.21
C CYS A 33 0.63 9.34 28.66
N PHE A 34 -0.55 8.76 28.77
CA PHE A 34 -1.77 9.40 29.26
C PHE A 34 -2.03 9.00 30.71
N PHE A 35 -2.39 9.95 31.56
CA PHE A 35 -2.57 9.74 33.00
C PHE A 35 -3.93 10.26 33.48
N GLU A 36 -4.57 9.48 34.34
CA GLU A 36 -5.89 9.77 34.90
C GLU A 36 -5.91 11.01 35.81
N HIS A 37 -4.81 11.29 36.52
CA HIS A 37 -4.73 12.43 37.44
C HIS A 37 -3.71 13.46 36.98
N TYR A 38 -3.76 14.65 37.59
CA TYR A 38 -2.76 15.69 37.40
C TYR A 38 -1.37 15.21 37.80
N ASN A 39 -0.34 15.86 37.25
CA ASN A 39 1.07 15.60 37.56
C ASN A 39 1.49 14.13 37.36
N TYR A 40 0.93 13.50 36.32
CA TYR A 40 1.28 12.16 35.84
C TYR A 40 1.03 11.05 36.88
N GLN A 41 -0.05 11.17 37.64
CA GLN A 41 -0.47 10.21 38.66
C GLN A 41 -1.71 9.42 38.22
N GLY A 42 -2.08 8.39 38.98
CA GLY A 42 -3.27 7.57 38.72
C GLY A 42 -3.04 6.48 37.69
N ALA A 43 -4.13 5.88 37.19
CA ALA A 43 -4.04 4.90 36.11
C ALA A 43 -3.42 5.54 34.86
N SER A 44 -2.60 4.78 34.14
CA SER A 44 -1.90 5.28 32.95
C SER A 44 -1.91 4.28 31.81
N GLN A 45 -1.75 4.83 30.61
CA GLN A 45 -1.52 4.08 29.39
C GLN A 45 -0.42 4.77 28.58
N CYS A 46 0.62 4.02 28.23
CA CYS A 46 1.68 4.46 27.34
C CYS A 46 1.57 3.76 25.99
N THR A 47 1.96 4.44 24.92
CA THR A 47 1.93 3.89 23.57
C THR A 47 2.99 4.52 22.67
N SER A 48 3.52 3.69 21.77
CA SER A 48 4.39 4.09 20.66
C SER A 48 3.63 4.24 19.34
N ALA A 49 2.31 4.04 19.33
CA ALA A 49 1.51 4.16 18.12
C ALA A 49 1.44 5.62 17.63
N ALA A 50 1.56 5.82 16.32
CA ALA A 50 1.45 7.15 15.71
C ALA A 50 0.02 7.73 15.77
N SER A 51 -0.99 6.89 16.01
CA SER A 51 -2.37 7.30 16.28
C SER A 51 -3.15 6.14 16.88
N GLY A 52 -4.22 6.44 17.59
CA GLY A 52 -5.13 5.41 18.07
C GLY A 52 -6.24 5.95 18.96
N GLU A 53 -7.09 5.03 19.40
CA GLU A 53 -8.04 5.26 20.47
C GLU A 53 -7.33 5.15 21.82
N VAL A 54 -7.77 5.95 22.78
CA VAL A 54 -7.35 5.79 24.18
C VAL A 54 -8.05 4.56 24.75
N GLY A 55 -7.31 3.73 25.48
CA GLY A 55 -7.83 2.50 26.06
C GLY A 55 -8.93 2.77 27.10
N ALA A 56 -9.88 1.83 27.20
CA ALA A 56 -11.07 1.97 28.04
C ALA A 56 -10.79 2.25 29.52
N ALA A 57 -9.58 1.90 30.01
CA ALA A 57 -9.18 2.16 31.39
C ALA A 57 -8.99 3.65 31.72
N VAL A 58 -8.63 4.49 30.73
CA VAL A 58 -8.30 5.91 30.94
C VAL A 58 -9.01 6.86 29.98
N THR A 59 -9.79 6.36 29.01
CA THR A 59 -10.60 7.19 28.11
C THR A 59 -11.51 8.14 28.89
N ASP A 60 -11.62 9.38 28.43
CA ASP A 60 -12.43 10.44 29.04
C ASP A 60 -12.15 10.68 30.54
N ARG A 61 -10.96 10.28 31.01
CA ARG A 61 -10.48 10.49 32.38
C ARG A 61 -9.06 11.09 32.41
N ILE A 62 -8.50 11.41 31.25
CA ILE A 62 -7.13 11.91 31.13
C ILE A 62 -7.04 13.33 31.66
N SER A 63 -6.15 13.55 32.62
CA SER A 63 -5.90 14.85 33.26
C SER A 63 -4.47 15.34 33.09
N SER A 64 -3.52 14.48 32.70
CA SER A 64 -2.16 14.88 32.32
C SER A 64 -1.54 13.94 31.27
N VAL A 65 -0.60 14.45 30.48
CA VAL A 65 0.02 13.72 29.37
C VAL A 65 1.53 13.97 29.35
N ARG A 66 2.34 12.92 29.26
CA ARG A 66 3.75 13.04 28.92
C ARG A 66 3.94 12.91 27.41
N VAL A 67 4.64 13.87 26.85
CA VAL A 67 4.89 14.00 25.41
C VAL A 67 6.37 13.77 25.15
N PRO A 68 6.75 12.73 24.39
CA PRO A 68 8.12 12.50 24.01
C PRO A 68 8.73 13.75 23.37
N ALA A 69 9.96 14.08 23.76
CA ALA A 69 10.68 15.19 23.17
C ALA A 69 10.78 15.01 21.64
N GLY A 70 10.55 16.09 20.89
CA GLY A 70 10.56 16.03 19.42
C GLY A 70 9.25 15.50 18.80
N THR A 71 8.15 15.47 19.55
CA THR A 71 6.81 15.10 19.05
C THR A 71 5.73 16.13 19.39
N ARG A 72 4.66 16.12 18.58
CA ARG A 72 3.41 16.84 18.75
C ARG A 72 2.31 15.81 18.88
N VAL A 73 1.58 15.86 19.97
CA VAL A 73 0.42 15.01 20.23
C VAL A 73 -0.84 15.86 20.07
N THR A 74 -1.71 15.47 19.16
CA THR A 74 -3.05 16.04 19.01
C THR A 74 -4.04 15.12 19.69
N LEU A 75 -4.74 15.65 20.70
CA LEU A 75 -5.83 14.99 21.42
C LEU A 75 -7.16 15.36 20.77
N TYR A 76 -8.07 14.40 20.67
CA TYR A 76 -9.40 14.58 20.08
C TYR A 76 -10.47 14.23 21.10
N GLN A 77 -11.54 15.04 21.12
CA GLN A 77 -12.63 14.90 22.06
C GLN A 77 -13.46 13.62 21.87
N ARG A 78 -13.44 13.04 20.66
CA ARG A 78 -14.25 11.88 20.30
C ARG A 78 -13.42 10.80 19.60
N PRO A 79 -13.91 9.55 19.58
CA PRO A 79 -13.33 8.49 18.77
C PRO A 79 -13.27 8.84 17.29
N GLY A 80 -12.37 8.18 16.55
CA GLY A 80 -12.18 8.41 15.12
C GLY A 80 -11.64 9.80 14.77
N PHE A 81 -10.89 10.42 15.69
CA PHE A 81 -10.21 11.71 15.47
C PHE A 81 -11.15 12.87 15.16
N SER A 82 -12.24 13.01 15.93
CA SER A 82 -13.28 14.03 15.68
C SER A 82 -13.58 14.89 16.91
N GLY A 83 -14.33 15.99 16.72
CA GLY A 83 -14.67 16.94 17.80
C GLY A 83 -13.58 17.98 18.05
N SER A 84 -13.64 18.61 19.22
CA SER A 84 -12.63 19.60 19.65
C SER A 84 -11.26 18.95 19.81
N THR A 85 -10.20 19.73 19.59
CA THR A 85 -8.82 19.24 19.63
C THR A 85 -7.94 20.05 20.56
N LEU A 86 -6.95 19.40 21.17
CA LEU A 86 -5.85 20.06 21.89
C LEU A 86 -4.50 19.53 21.36
N GLU A 87 -3.62 20.43 20.97
CA GLU A 87 -2.25 20.09 20.58
C GLU A 87 -1.26 20.31 21.73
N LEU A 88 -0.39 19.32 21.94
CA LEU A 88 0.65 19.32 22.95
C LEU A 88 2.01 19.05 22.28
N THR A 89 3.00 19.90 22.53
CA THR A 89 4.38 19.74 22.03
C THR A 89 5.39 19.50 23.14
N ALA A 90 4.91 19.40 24.39
CA ALA A 90 5.68 19.14 25.59
C ALA A 90 4.76 18.54 26.64
N ASP A 91 5.36 17.99 27.69
CA ASP A 91 4.67 17.48 28.87
C ASP A 91 3.59 18.45 29.39
N ALA A 92 2.40 17.92 29.61
CA ALA A 92 1.23 18.65 30.07
C ALA A 92 0.80 18.10 31.44
N PRO A 93 1.25 18.71 32.55
CA PRO A 93 0.95 18.21 33.91
C PRO A 93 -0.52 18.43 34.31
N ASN A 94 -1.24 19.29 33.59
CA ASN A 94 -2.62 19.65 33.90
C ASN A 94 -3.39 20.07 32.63
N LEU A 95 -4.27 19.21 32.13
CA LEU A 95 -5.10 19.51 30.95
C LEU A 95 -6.26 20.46 31.25
N ASN A 96 -6.62 20.68 32.52
CA ASN A 96 -7.67 21.62 32.90
C ASN A 96 -7.27 23.07 32.58
N GLU A 97 -5.99 23.41 32.71
CA GLU A 97 -5.44 24.71 32.30
C GLU A 97 -5.55 24.96 30.79
N ARG A 98 -5.77 23.89 30.01
CA ARG A 98 -5.95 23.93 28.56
C ARG A 98 -7.39 23.66 28.14
N GLY A 99 -8.33 23.58 29.09
CA GLY A 99 -9.74 23.34 28.83
C GLY A 99 -10.07 21.96 28.24
N PHE A 100 -9.18 20.97 28.41
CA PHE A 100 -9.30 19.65 27.77
C PHE A 100 -9.27 18.47 28.76
N ASN A 101 -9.54 18.74 30.04
CA ASN A 101 -9.54 17.75 31.10
C ASN A 101 -10.66 16.72 30.90
N ASN A 102 -10.35 15.41 31.02
CA ASN A 102 -11.32 14.32 30.89
C ASN A 102 -12.06 14.27 29.55
N LEU A 103 -11.49 14.86 28.49
CA LEU A 103 -12.13 14.93 27.18
C LEU A 103 -11.47 14.04 26.12
N THR A 104 -10.30 13.47 26.38
CA THR A 104 -9.56 12.77 25.33
C THR A 104 -10.09 11.35 25.11
N SER A 105 -10.54 11.07 23.88
CA SER A 105 -10.93 9.70 23.46
C SER A 105 -10.04 9.13 22.35
N SER A 106 -9.45 9.96 21.48
CA SER A 106 -8.48 9.51 20.47
C SER A 106 -7.31 10.48 20.32
N PHE A 107 -6.19 10.01 19.74
CA PHE A 107 -4.97 10.81 19.63
C PHE A 107 -4.22 10.56 18.31
N LYS A 108 -3.43 11.56 17.90
CA LYS A 108 -2.40 11.44 16.86
C LYS A 108 -1.07 11.95 17.39
N VAL A 109 0.01 11.31 16.98
CA VAL A 109 1.39 11.69 17.30
C VAL A 109 2.10 11.99 15.98
N ALA A 110 2.67 13.18 15.89
CA ALA A 110 3.53 13.60 14.78
C ALA A 110 4.90 14.01 15.33
N SER A 111 5.98 13.89 14.57
CA SER A 111 7.25 14.48 14.99
C SER A 111 7.19 16.01 14.88
N THR A 112 7.69 16.74 15.88
CA THR A 112 7.91 18.20 15.81
C THR A 112 9.27 18.54 15.24
N THR A 113 10.18 17.57 15.22
CA THR A 113 11.40 17.68 14.42
C THR A 113 10.95 17.55 12.96
N PRO A 114 11.07 18.60 12.13
CA PRO A 114 10.92 18.40 10.69
C PRO A 114 11.87 17.25 10.32
N PRO A 115 11.48 16.25 9.50
CA PRO A 115 12.48 15.36 8.92
C PRO A 115 13.56 16.27 8.36
N PRO A 116 14.85 16.05 8.67
CA PRO A 116 15.88 16.98 8.26
C PRO A 116 15.84 17.06 6.73
N MET A 117 15.22 18.11 6.17
CA MET A 117 15.35 18.46 4.75
C MET A 117 16.83 18.73 4.41
N ALA A 118 17.68 18.88 5.45
CA ALA A 118 19.12 18.97 5.38
C ALA A 118 19.82 17.65 5.01
N ALA A 119 19.18 16.48 5.17
CA ALA A 119 19.77 15.23 4.67
C ALA A 119 19.73 15.26 3.13
N PRO A 120 20.88 15.04 2.46
CA PRO A 120 20.90 15.04 1.02
C PRO A 120 20.17 13.80 0.49
N VAL A 121 19.51 13.94 -0.67
CA VAL A 121 19.26 12.77 -1.52
C VAL A 121 20.53 12.49 -2.30
N CYS A 122 20.84 11.23 -2.55
CA CYS A 122 22.01 10.84 -3.32
C CYS A 122 21.59 9.95 -4.49
N PHE A 123 22.01 10.33 -5.68
CA PHE A 123 21.80 9.62 -6.94
C PHE A 123 23.09 8.88 -7.29
N TYR A 124 22.98 7.61 -7.67
CA TYR A 124 24.11 6.73 -7.92
C TYR A 124 24.02 6.13 -9.32
N GLU A 125 25.15 6.06 -10.01
CA GLU A 125 25.28 5.49 -11.35
C GLU A 125 24.94 4.00 -11.39
N ASP A 126 25.35 3.24 -10.37
CA ASP A 126 25.15 1.79 -10.31
C ASP A 126 24.05 1.40 -9.31
N TYR A 127 23.64 0.13 -9.37
CA TYR A 127 22.75 -0.48 -8.38
C TYR A 127 23.38 -0.53 -6.98
N ASP A 128 22.52 -0.66 -5.95
CA ASP A 128 22.91 -0.76 -4.54
C ASP A 128 23.83 0.37 -4.06
N TYR A 129 23.62 1.58 -4.58
CA TYR A 129 24.30 2.80 -4.17
C TYR A 129 25.81 2.79 -4.43
N ARG A 130 26.22 2.23 -5.56
CA ARG A 130 27.61 2.14 -6.01
C ARG A 130 27.89 3.08 -7.20
N GLY A 131 29.15 3.14 -7.62
CA GLY A 131 29.55 3.95 -8.78
C GLY A 131 29.68 5.43 -8.46
N GLU A 132 29.72 6.25 -9.52
CA GLU A 132 29.71 7.71 -9.41
C GLU A 132 28.40 8.18 -8.74
N SER A 133 28.47 9.26 -7.95
CA SER A 133 27.29 9.75 -7.23
C SER A 133 27.24 11.26 -7.08
N GLU A 134 26.01 11.78 -7.09
CA GLU A 134 25.69 13.19 -6.84
C GLU A 134 24.72 13.28 -5.66
N CYS A 135 25.06 14.08 -4.66
CA CYS A 135 24.22 14.30 -3.48
C CYS A 135 23.80 15.77 -3.38
N THR A 136 22.53 16.03 -3.04
CA THR A 136 22.01 17.39 -3.01
C THR A 136 20.93 17.62 -1.94
N THR A 137 20.93 18.84 -1.41
CA THR A 137 19.92 19.40 -0.51
C THR A 137 19.04 20.46 -1.19
N ALA A 138 19.13 20.61 -2.51
CA ALA A 138 18.24 21.49 -3.26
C ALA A 138 16.82 20.89 -3.32
N THR A 139 15.76 21.68 -3.22
CA THR A 139 14.37 21.17 -3.31
C THR A 139 14.00 20.72 -4.73
N SER A 140 14.72 21.15 -5.75
CA SER A 140 14.57 20.72 -7.13
C SER A 140 15.83 21.05 -7.93
N GLY A 141 16.05 20.35 -9.04
CA GLY A 141 17.14 20.65 -9.97
C GLY A 141 17.29 19.58 -11.05
N ASP A 142 18.18 19.85 -12.00
CA ASP A 142 18.62 18.89 -13.00
C ASP A 142 19.85 18.13 -12.50
N ILE A 143 19.93 16.83 -12.79
CA ILE A 143 21.09 16.00 -12.48
C ILE A 143 22.27 16.44 -13.36
N GLN A 144 23.46 16.58 -12.78
CA GLN A 144 24.64 17.08 -13.51
C GLN A 144 25.66 15.98 -13.76
N LEU A 145 26.03 15.22 -12.73
CA LEU A 145 27.17 14.30 -12.78
C LEU A 145 26.80 12.95 -13.41
N VAL A 146 25.68 12.39 -12.96
CA VAL A 146 25.17 11.06 -13.36
C VAL A 146 23.91 11.18 -14.23
N LEU A 147 23.84 12.26 -15.04
CA LEU A 147 22.71 12.56 -15.92
C LEU A 147 22.37 11.36 -16.80
N ASP A 148 21.11 10.92 -16.75
CA ASP A 148 20.60 9.76 -17.49
C ASP A 148 21.41 8.47 -17.27
N ARG A 149 22.12 8.38 -16.14
CA ARG A 149 22.84 7.18 -15.68
C ARG A 149 22.44 6.73 -14.28
N VAL A 150 21.44 7.37 -13.66
CA VAL A 150 21.02 7.03 -12.29
C VAL A 150 20.36 5.64 -12.27
N SER A 151 20.95 4.72 -11.52
CA SER A 151 20.43 3.35 -11.30
C SER A 151 19.95 3.09 -9.88
N SER A 152 20.39 3.87 -8.89
CA SER A 152 19.89 3.76 -7.51
C SER A 152 19.91 5.10 -6.77
N VAL A 153 19.04 5.22 -5.75
CA VAL A 153 18.83 6.49 -5.04
C VAL A 153 18.64 6.26 -3.55
N LYS A 154 19.35 7.03 -2.72
CA LYS A 154 19.06 7.14 -1.29
C LYS A 154 18.15 8.33 -1.02
N VAL A 155 17.03 8.07 -0.34
CA VAL A 155 15.99 9.04 -0.03
C VAL A 155 15.82 9.11 1.49
N PRO A 156 16.13 10.24 2.13
CA PRO A 156 15.96 10.39 3.56
C PRO A 156 14.51 10.15 4.01
N ALA A 157 14.35 9.58 5.20
CA ALA A 157 13.02 9.36 5.79
C ALA A 157 12.23 10.68 5.86
N GLY A 158 10.95 10.63 5.47
CA GLY A 158 10.08 11.81 5.44
C GLY A 158 10.25 12.71 4.21
N VAL A 159 11.10 12.34 3.25
CA VAL A 159 11.22 13.01 1.95
C VAL A 159 10.44 12.23 0.90
N LYS A 160 9.56 12.94 0.19
CA LYS A 160 8.99 12.48 -1.08
C LYS A 160 9.87 13.00 -2.21
N LEU A 161 10.42 12.10 -3.00
CA LEU A 161 11.29 12.41 -4.14
C LEU A 161 10.58 12.06 -5.44
N SER A 162 10.33 13.07 -6.28
CA SER A 162 9.91 12.89 -7.66
C SER A 162 11.14 12.92 -8.57
N LEU A 163 11.37 11.85 -9.34
CA LEU A 163 12.34 11.75 -10.41
C LEU A 163 11.64 11.99 -11.75
N TYR A 164 12.29 12.67 -12.67
CA TYR A 164 11.73 13.02 -13.98
C TYR A 164 12.67 12.60 -15.09
N GLU A 165 12.06 12.13 -16.18
CA GLU A 165 12.76 11.60 -17.36
C GLU A 165 13.51 12.67 -18.15
N ASN A 166 13.03 13.91 -18.09
CA ASN A 166 13.62 15.06 -18.76
C ASN A 166 14.00 16.15 -17.76
N GLY A 167 14.78 17.13 -18.23
CA GLY A 167 15.10 18.35 -17.48
C GLY A 167 13.85 19.16 -17.09
N ALA A 168 14.05 20.11 -16.17
CA ALA A 168 13.02 21.04 -15.70
C ALA A 168 11.74 20.37 -15.13
N ALA A 169 11.89 19.18 -14.55
CA ALA A 169 10.81 18.39 -13.97
C ALA A 169 9.69 18.06 -14.98
N SER A 170 10.05 17.47 -16.11
CA SER A 170 9.13 17.12 -17.20
C SER A 170 9.34 15.69 -17.71
N GLY A 171 8.42 15.21 -18.55
CA GLY A 171 8.41 13.83 -19.01
C GLY A 171 7.78 12.86 -18.01
N ARG A 172 8.07 11.58 -18.18
CA ARG A 172 7.61 10.55 -17.24
C ARG A 172 8.19 10.80 -15.85
N MET A 173 7.45 10.41 -14.83
CA MET A 173 7.80 10.67 -13.44
C MET A 173 7.74 9.40 -12.60
N LEU A 174 8.64 9.28 -11.63
CA LEU A 174 8.62 8.28 -10.56
C LEU A 174 8.62 8.99 -9.20
N VAL A 175 7.79 8.54 -8.26
CA VAL A 175 7.71 9.07 -6.90
C VAL A 175 8.22 8.02 -5.92
N LEU A 176 9.17 8.40 -5.07
CA LEU A 176 9.76 7.56 -4.04
C LEU A 176 9.58 8.21 -2.66
N SER A 177 9.40 7.39 -1.62
CA SER A 177 9.33 7.81 -0.22
C SER A 177 10.40 7.17 0.67
N GLY A 178 11.38 6.51 0.06
CA GLY A 178 12.47 5.84 0.73
C GLY A 178 13.50 5.34 -0.28
N ASP A 179 14.58 4.75 0.20
CA ASP A 179 15.67 4.31 -0.67
C ASP A 179 15.19 3.32 -1.74
N ALA A 180 15.71 3.50 -2.94
CA ALA A 180 15.50 2.65 -4.11
C ALA A 180 16.87 2.08 -4.56
N PRO A 181 17.21 0.85 -4.15
CA PRO A 181 18.51 0.23 -4.50
C PRO A 181 18.62 -0.12 -5.98
N ASN A 182 17.49 -0.20 -6.69
CA ASN A 182 17.48 -0.57 -8.10
C ASN A 182 16.28 0.05 -8.83
N LEU A 183 16.49 1.16 -9.53
CA LEU A 183 15.45 1.86 -10.29
C LEU A 183 14.90 1.05 -11.48
N ALA A 184 15.57 -0.03 -11.90
CA ALA A 184 15.00 -0.96 -12.88
C ALA A 184 13.73 -1.64 -12.35
N MET A 185 13.59 -1.82 -11.03
CA MET A 185 12.37 -2.36 -10.41
C MET A 185 11.16 -1.46 -10.70
N ALA A 186 11.38 -0.16 -10.69
CA ALA A 186 10.38 0.85 -11.04
C ALA A 186 10.29 1.15 -12.55
N GLY A 187 11.16 0.54 -13.38
CA GLY A 187 11.21 0.82 -14.81
C GLY A 187 11.73 2.22 -15.14
N PHE A 188 12.58 2.79 -14.28
CA PHE A 188 13.09 4.16 -14.36
C PHE A 188 14.63 4.22 -14.34
N ASN A 189 15.29 3.11 -14.71
CA ASN A 189 16.74 2.97 -14.69
C ASN A 189 17.39 3.81 -15.79
N ASN A 190 18.43 4.58 -15.48
CA ASN A 190 19.15 5.43 -16.45
C ASN A 190 18.27 6.49 -17.14
N LEU A 191 17.21 6.92 -16.47
CA LEU A 191 16.26 7.89 -17.05
C LEU A 191 16.14 9.16 -16.23
N THR A 192 16.79 9.26 -15.06
CA THR A 192 16.63 10.46 -14.23
C THR A 192 17.46 11.62 -14.78
N SER A 193 16.76 12.62 -15.33
CA SER A 193 17.32 13.89 -15.77
C SER A 193 17.13 15.01 -14.76
N SER A 194 16.02 15.03 -14.03
CA SER A 194 15.74 16.05 -13.02
C SER A 194 14.93 15.52 -11.86
N PHE A 195 14.85 16.31 -10.78
CA PHE A 195 14.18 15.88 -9.55
C PHE A 195 13.46 17.01 -8.82
N ARG A 196 12.50 16.63 -7.98
CA ARG A 196 11.87 17.50 -6.97
C ARG A 196 11.73 16.76 -5.64
N ARG A 197 11.94 17.48 -4.55
CA ARG A 197 11.85 16.98 -3.17
C ARG A 197 10.79 17.75 -2.42
N GLU A 198 9.93 17.02 -1.73
CA GLU A 198 8.90 17.58 -0.87
C GLU A 198 9.11 17.02 0.54
N SER A 199 9.06 17.89 1.55
CA SER A 199 8.92 17.44 2.93
C SER A 199 7.51 16.91 3.10
N THR A 200 7.40 15.70 3.63
CA THR A 200 6.11 15.13 4.00
C THR A 200 6.02 15.14 5.51
N ALA A 201 4.98 15.79 6.05
CA ALA A 201 4.73 15.82 7.49
C ALA A 201 4.57 14.41 8.09
N THR A 202 4.20 13.43 7.25
CA THR A 202 3.94 12.04 7.65
C THR A 202 4.86 11.01 6.98
N GLY A 203 5.59 11.34 5.90
CA GLY A 203 6.29 10.31 5.11
C GLY A 203 5.40 9.47 4.20
N ALA A 204 4.06 9.59 4.30
CA ALA A 204 3.15 8.62 3.72
C ALA A 204 2.80 8.94 2.25
N LEU A 205 2.93 7.95 1.36
CA LEU A 205 2.38 8.04 0.00
C LEU A 205 0.94 7.53 -0.05
N GLN A 206 0.04 8.32 -0.61
CA GLN A 206 -1.35 7.96 -0.85
C GLN A 206 -1.46 7.15 -2.14
N VAL A 207 -1.89 5.90 -2.05
CA VAL A 207 -2.06 5.02 -3.21
C VAL A 207 -3.47 4.45 -3.24
N VAL A 208 -4.13 4.53 -4.39
CA VAL A 208 -5.41 3.86 -4.63
C VAL A 208 -5.27 2.78 -5.69
N PHE A 209 -5.86 1.62 -5.41
CA PHE A 209 -6.01 0.52 -6.36
C PHE A 209 -7.46 0.49 -6.84
N ILE A 210 -7.64 0.58 -8.15
CA ILE A 210 -8.93 0.64 -8.83
C ILE A 210 -9.09 -0.61 -9.68
N GLY A 211 -10.21 -1.32 -9.55
CA GLY A 211 -10.49 -2.46 -10.41
C GLY A 211 -11.67 -3.29 -9.97
N ASN A 212 -11.53 -4.61 -10.08
CA ASN A 212 -12.63 -5.54 -9.82
C ASN A 212 -12.16 -6.73 -8.97
N SER A 213 -12.74 -7.91 -9.21
CA SER A 213 -12.42 -9.13 -8.47
C SER A 213 -10.99 -9.63 -8.63
N PHE A 214 -10.27 -9.13 -9.63
CA PHE A 214 -8.84 -9.40 -9.77
C PHE A 214 -8.03 -8.53 -8.80
N THR A 215 -8.51 -7.33 -8.48
CA THR A 215 -7.88 -6.45 -7.46
C THR A 215 -8.25 -6.86 -6.04
N HIS A 216 -9.53 -7.18 -5.78
CA HIS A 216 -9.96 -7.59 -4.43
C HIS A 216 -9.70 -9.07 -4.13
N GLY A 217 -9.35 -9.90 -5.13
CA GLY A 217 -8.90 -11.28 -4.93
C GLY A 217 -10.00 -12.33 -4.77
N ASN A 218 -11.29 -11.94 -4.83
CA ASN A 218 -12.49 -12.78 -4.88
C ASN A 218 -12.78 -13.73 -3.70
N ALA A 219 -11.77 -14.27 -3.03
CA ALA A 219 -11.91 -15.22 -1.94
C ALA A 219 -10.92 -14.97 -0.80
N ASN A 220 -11.27 -15.45 0.39
CA ASN A 220 -10.36 -15.43 1.53
C ASN A 220 -9.16 -16.39 1.33
N PRO A 221 -7.98 -16.07 1.87
CA PRO A 221 -7.73 -14.94 2.78
C PRO A 221 -7.62 -13.58 2.08
N VAL A 222 -7.34 -13.54 0.77
CA VAL A 222 -7.01 -12.30 0.03
C VAL A 222 -8.12 -11.25 0.15
N LEU A 223 -9.38 -11.63 -0.03
CA LEU A 223 -10.54 -10.71 -0.07
C LEU A 223 -10.57 -9.74 1.11
N HIS A 224 -10.32 -10.22 2.32
CA HIS A 224 -10.35 -9.42 3.54
C HIS A 224 -8.97 -9.27 4.21
N TYR A 225 -7.90 -9.71 3.56
CA TYR A 225 -6.57 -9.62 4.14
C TYR A 225 -6.18 -8.16 4.41
N ASN A 226 -5.81 -7.86 5.65
CA ASN A 226 -5.32 -6.54 6.06
C ASN A 226 -6.32 -5.38 5.83
N SER A 227 -7.62 -5.67 5.72
CA SER A 227 -8.67 -4.66 5.45
C SER A 227 -8.74 -3.56 6.50
N ALA A 228 -8.36 -3.83 7.75
CA ALA A 228 -8.27 -2.81 8.81
C ALA A 228 -7.25 -1.69 8.51
N TYR A 229 -6.30 -1.93 7.61
CA TYR A 229 -5.24 -0.99 7.22
C TYR A 229 -5.37 -0.51 5.77
N VAL A 230 -6.48 -0.85 5.10
CA VAL A 230 -6.82 -0.40 3.75
C VAL A 230 -8.08 0.45 3.82
N THR A 231 -8.05 1.64 3.25
CA THR A 231 -9.25 2.47 3.12
C THR A 231 -10.10 1.98 1.94
N ASP A 232 -11.16 1.25 2.23
CA ASP A 232 -12.13 0.82 1.22
C ASP A 232 -13.10 1.97 0.89
N LEU A 233 -12.95 2.54 -0.30
CA LEU A 233 -13.74 3.68 -0.77
C LEU A 233 -15.20 3.31 -1.06
N ASN A 234 -15.51 2.02 -1.18
CA ASN A 234 -16.87 1.50 -1.39
C ASN A 234 -17.52 0.98 -0.10
N GLY A 235 -16.79 0.91 1.02
CA GLY A 235 -17.32 0.45 2.31
C GLY A 235 -17.70 -1.04 2.35
N THR A 236 -17.09 -1.86 1.50
CA THR A 236 -17.37 -3.30 1.38
C THR A 236 -16.60 -4.17 2.39
N GLY A 237 -15.56 -3.61 3.01
CA GLY A 237 -14.65 -4.32 3.91
C GLY A 237 -13.53 -5.06 3.20
N TYR A 238 -13.24 -4.72 1.94
CA TYR A 238 -12.16 -5.36 1.18
C TYR A 238 -10.78 -4.89 1.64
N GLY A 239 -9.87 -5.85 1.72
CA GLY A 239 -8.43 -5.57 1.79
C GLY A 239 -7.76 -5.92 0.47
N GLY A 240 -8.03 -7.13 -0.04
CA GLY A 240 -7.60 -7.58 -1.36
C GLY A 240 -6.09 -7.67 -1.54
N MET A 241 -5.66 -7.71 -2.80
CA MET A 241 -4.26 -7.52 -3.16
C MET A 241 -3.67 -6.21 -2.60
N PRO A 242 -4.41 -5.07 -2.54
CA PRO A 242 -3.91 -3.85 -1.88
C PRO A 242 -3.55 -4.05 -0.40
N GLY A 243 -4.27 -4.92 0.32
CA GLY A 243 -3.94 -5.32 1.69
C GLY A 243 -2.62 -6.08 1.80
N ILE A 244 -2.33 -6.95 0.82
CA ILE A 244 -1.03 -7.63 0.69
C ILE A 244 0.06 -6.60 0.44
N PHE A 245 -0.13 -5.72 -0.55
CA PHE A 245 0.80 -4.62 -0.84
C PHE A 245 1.07 -3.75 0.39
N LYS A 246 0.03 -3.37 1.16
CA LYS A 246 0.18 -2.61 2.40
C LYS A 246 1.09 -3.32 3.40
N GLN A 247 0.91 -4.63 3.58
CA GLN A 247 1.77 -5.41 4.47
C GLN A 247 3.23 -5.45 3.95
N LEU A 248 3.45 -5.65 2.64
CA LEU A 248 4.78 -5.65 2.04
C LEU A 248 5.51 -4.31 2.24
N THR A 249 4.81 -3.19 2.07
CA THR A 249 5.40 -1.86 2.32
C THR A 249 5.79 -1.69 3.80
N ALA A 250 4.98 -2.20 4.74
CA ALA A 250 5.29 -2.16 6.16
C ALA A 250 6.51 -3.02 6.51
N GLU A 251 6.62 -4.23 5.95
CA GLU A 251 7.80 -5.10 6.08
C GLU A 251 9.08 -4.44 5.57
N ALA A 252 8.96 -3.64 4.51
CA ALA A 252 10.07 -2.87 3.95
C ALA A 252 10.36 -1.55 4.69
N GLY A 253 9.62 -1.22 5.76
CA GLY A 253 9.76 0.03 6.51
C GLY A 253 9.27 1.27 5.75
N LEU A 254 8.42 1.09 4.74
CA LEU A 254 7.88 2.17 3.91
C LEU A 254 6.50 2.61 4.40
N ASN A 255 6.24 3.92 4.33
CA ASN A 255 4.96 4.48 4.74
C ASN A 255 4.05 4.72 3.53
N TYR A 256 3.03 3.88 3.38
CA TYR A 256 2.00 3.98 2.36
C TYR A 256 0.62 3.98 3.01
N GLN A 257 -0.25 4.92 2.67
CA GLN A 257 -1.68 4.77 2.94
C GLN A 257 -2.34 4.20 1.69
N VAL A 258 -2.97 3.06 1.86
CA VAL A 258 -3.48 2.26 0.75
C VAL A 258 -4.99 2.30 0.78
N ALA A 259 -5.58 2.57 -0.37
CA ALA A 259 -7.01 2.54 -0.59
C ALA A 259 -7.37 1.57 -1.71
N ILE A 260 -8.60 1.09 -1.67
CA ILE A 260 -9.18 0.24 -2.70
C ILE A 260 -10.53 0.81 -3.14
N GLU A 261 -10.74 0.88 -4.45
CA GLU A 261 -12.03 1.09 -5.08
C GLU A 261 -12.25 -0.06 -6.07
N ALA A 262 -12.91 -1.12 -5.61
CA ALA A 262 -13.14 -2.29 -6.43
C ALA A 262 -14.62 -2.64 -6.53
N VAL A 263 -15.07 -2.98 -7.74
CA VAL A 263 -16.42 -3.50 -7.99
C VAL A 263 -16.34 -4.71 -8.91
N SER A 264 -16.84 -5.86 -8.44
CA SER A 264 -16.76 -7.12 -9.19
C SER A 264 -17.28 -7.01 -10.62
N SER A 265 -16.56 -7.65 -11.55
CA SER A 265 -16.86 -7.70 -12.99
C SER A 265 -16.81 -6.36 -13.74
N GLN A 266 -16.52 -5.23 -13.08
CA GLN A 266 -16.56 -3.92 -13.72
C GLN A 266 -15.28 -3.59 -14.49
N THR A 267 -15.42 -2.71 -15.47
CA THR A 267 -14.36 -2.21 -16.35
C THR A 267 -13.92 -0.81 -15.95
N LEU A 268 -12.77 -0.33 -16.44
CA LEU A 268 -12.35 1.06 -16.21
C LEU A 268 -13.37 2.09 -16.74
N LYS A 269 -14.16 1.73 -17.75
CA LYS A 269 -15.32 2.52 -18.19
C LYS A 269 -16.32 2.75 -17.06
N PHE A 270 -16.68 1.69 -16.34
CA PHE A 270 -17.58 1.80 -15.20
C PHE A 270 -16.99 2.70 -14.11
N HIS A 271 -15.72 2.49 -13.74
CA HIS A 271 -15.06 3.31 -12.71
C HIS A 271 -15.02 4.79 -13.08
N TYR A 272 -14.65 5.10 -14.33
CA TYR A 272 -14.70 6.48 -14.83
C TYR A 272 -16.12 7.06 -14.79
N THR A 273 -17.13 6.33 -15.27
CA THR A 273 -18.49 6.88 -15.37
C THR A 273 -19.26 6.93 -14.05
N SER A 274 -18.95 6.04 -13.11
CA SER A 274 -19.78 5.79 -11.92
C SER A 274 -19.06 6.00 -10.60
N LYS A 275 -17.72 6.04 -10.56
CA LYS A 275 -16.93 6.04 -9.31
C LYS A 275 -16.00 7.25 -9.13
N ARG A 276 -15.89 8.17 -10.09
CA ARG A 276 -15.06 9.38 -9.95
C ARG A 276 -15.31 10.17 -8.66
N ALA A 277 -16.56 10.30 -8.24
CA ALA A 277 -16.93 11.05 -7.04
C ALA A 277 -16.46 10.43 -5.72
N VAL A 278 -16.04 9.15 -5.71
CA VAL A 278 -15.36 8.57 -4.53
C VAL A 278 -13.83 8.60 -4.68
N LEU A 279 -13.34 8.79 -5.91
CA LEU A 279 -11.91 8.85 -6.24
C LEU A 279 -11.32 10.26 -6.15
N ASP A 280 -12.15 11.31 -6.19
CA ASP A 280 -11.75 12.71 -6.00
C ASP A 280 -11.75 13.16 -4.53
N ASN A 281 -11.92 12.26 -3.56
CA ASN A 281 -12.01 12.62 -2.14
C ASN A 281 -10.69 13.14 -1.54
N GLN A 282 -9.55 12.86 -2.18
CA GLN A 282 -8.22 13.31 -1.77
C GLN A 282 -7.23 13.27 -2.94
N ARG A 283 -6.05 13.85 -2.72
CA ARG A 283 -4.92 13.76 -3.65
C ARG A 283 -4.27 12.38 -3.55
N TRP A 284 -3.95 11.80 -4.71
CA TRP A 284 -3.24 10.53 -4.80
C TRP A 284 -1.81 10.74 -5.31
N ASP A 285 -0.85 10.08 -4.68
CA ASP A 285 0.54 10.05 -5.16
C ASP A 285 0.74 8.97 -6.22
N ALA A 286 0.01 7.86 -6.10
CA ALA A 286 -0.09 6.86 -7.15
C ALA A 286 -1.50 6.28 -7.27
N VAL A 287 -1.82 5.86 -8.49
CA VAL A 287 -3.07 5.19 -8.85
C VAL A 287 -2.69 3.94 -9.61
N VAL A 288 -3.22 2.79 -9.21
CA VAL A 288 -3.01 1.51 -9.89
C VAL A 288 -4.34 1.04 -10.44
N MET A 289 -4.44 0.89 -11.76
CA MET A 289 -5.70 0.61 -12.45
C MET A 289 -5.66 -0.75 -13.13
N GLN A 290 -6.61 -1.59 -12.77
CA GLN A 290 -6.85 -2.90 -13.36
C GLN A 290 -8.17 -2.87 -14.14
N ASP A 291 -8.13 -3.20 -15.43
CA ASP A 291 -9.33 -3.37 -16.26
C ASP A 291 -9.73 -4.85 -16.38
N GLN A 292 -10.81 -5.13 -17.09
CA GLN A 292 -11.39 -6.46 -17.19
C GLN A 292 -10.39 -7.56 -17.60
N SER A 293 -10.57 -8.77 -17.07
CA SER A 293 -9.62 -9.88 -17.20
C SER A 293 -9.22 -10.25 -18.63
N ASN A 294 -10.14 -10.09 -19.59
CA ASN A 294 -9.94 -10.32 -21.03
C ASN A 294 -9.88 -9.01 -21.84
N LEU A 295 -9.55 -7.88 -21.20
CA LEU A 295 -9.58 -6.50 -21.73
C LEU A 295 -10.99 -5.94 -21.97
N ASP A 296 -11.85 -6.67 -22.66
CA ASP A 296 -13.20 -6.23 -23.01
C ASP A 296 -14.21 -7.40 -22.91
N PRO A 297 -15.29 -7.28 -22.13
CA PRO A 297 -16.33 -8.31 -22.01
C PRO A 297 -17.03 -8.66 -23.33
N ASP A 298 -17.26 -7.67 -24.19
CA ASP A 298 -18.02 -7.80 -25.43
C ASP A 298 -17.11 -8.13 -26.62
N ALA A 299 -15.82 -7.80 -26.51
CA ALA A 299 -14.80 -8.09 -27.52
C ALA A 299 -13.46 -8.58 -26.91
N PRO A 300 -13.40 -9.80 -26.36
CA PRO A 300 -12.22 -10.34 -25.68
C PRO A 300 -10.92 -10.16 -26.48
N GLY A 301 -9.88 -9.66 -25.84
CA GLY A 301 -8.58 -9.35 -26.45
C GLY A 301 -8.50 -7.98 -27.14
N ASN A 302 -9.59 -7.21 -27.23
CA ASN A 302 -9.59 -5.87 -27.79
C ASN A 302 -9.24 -4.81 -26.71
N PRO A 303 -8.14 -4.05 -26.85
CA PRO A 303 -7.73 -3.07 -25.85
C PRO A 303 -8.39 -1.69 -26.00
N ALA A 304 -9.30 -1.48 -26.96
CA ALA A 304 -9.81 -0.13 -27.28
C ALA A 304 -10.47 0.58 -26.07
N ASN A 305 -11.27 -0.14 -25.28
CA ASN A 305 -11.89 0.41 -24.07
C ASN A 305 -10.84 0.66 -22.97
N LEU A 306 -9.91 -0.27 -22.76
CA LEU A 306 -8.78 -0.08 -21.84
C LEU A 306 -8.00 1.19 -22.19
N ILE A 307 -7.59 1.39 -23.45
CA ILE A 307 -6.85 2.58 -23.91
C ILE A 307 -7.66 3.84 -23.62
N THR A 308 -8.93 3.85 -23.99
CA THR A 308 -9.79 5.04 -23.84
C THR A 308 -9.97 5.42 -22.38
N TYR A 309 -10.39 4.48 -21.53
CA TYR A 309 -10.79 4.80 -20.16
C TYR A 309 -9.63 4.88 -19.18
N SER A 310 -8.52 4.20 -19.44
CA SER A 310 -7.29 4.47 -18.69
C SER A 310 -6.77 5.89 -18.95
N GLY A 311 -6.85 6.38 -20.19
CA GLY A 311 -6.46 7.75 -20.53
C GLY A 311 -7.39 8.81 -19.93
N LEU A 312 -8.70 8.54 -19.87
CA LEU A 312 -9.65 9.44 -19.21
C LEU A 312 -9.44 9.48 -17.68
N LEU A 313 -9.23 8.32 -17.05
CA LEU A 313 -8.92 8.27 -15.61
C LEU A 313 -7.58 8.93 -15.30
N GLU A 314 -6.55 8.71 -16.12
CA GLU A 314 -5.26 9.38 -15.99
C GLU A 314 -5.43 10.91 -16.01
N LYS A 315 -6.08 11.45 -17.04
CA LYS A 315 -6.38 12.89 -17.13
C LYS A 315 -7.20 13.39 -15.96
N PHE A 316 -8.13 12.59 -15.44
CA PHE A 316 -8.92 12.91 -14.26
C PHE A 316 -8.03 13.10 -13.02
N PHE A 317 -7.09 12.18 -12.77
CA PHE A 317 -6.16 12.28 -11.65
C PHE A 317 -5.12 13.40 -11.80
N HIS A 318 -4.77 13.75 -13.04
CA HIS A 318 -3.89 14.89 -13.35
C HIS A 318 -4.61 16.24 -13.45
N GLY A 319 -5.95 16.25 -13.45
CA GLY A 319 -6.75 17.48 -13.49
C GLY A 319 -6.80 18.13 -14.88
N VAL A 320 -6.54 17.36 -15.93
CA VAL A 320 -6.59 17.79 -17.34
C VAL A 320 -7.76 17.18 -18.11
N ASP A 321 -8.68 16.52 -17.42
CA ASP A 321 -9.98 16.06 -17.93
C ASP A 321 -11.02 17.20 -17.90
N VAL A 322 -12.04 17.12 -18.78
CA VAL A 322 -13.21 18.02 -18.76
C VAL A 322 -14.04 17.90 -17.47
N ASN A 323 -13.90 16.78 -16.74
CA ASN A 323 -14.48 16.52 -15.42
C ASN A 323 -13.40 16.60 -14.32
N ALA A 324 -12.59 17.66 -14.33
CA ALA A 324 -11.40 17.75 -13.48
C ALA A 324 -11.68 17.49 -11.99
N ASN A 325 -10.85 16.63 -11.38
CA ASN A 325 -10.82 16.35 -9.95
C ASN A 325 -10.22 17.54 -9.20
N ALA A 326 -10.93 18.09 -8.21
CA ALA A 326 -10.45 19.23 -7.41
C ALA A 326 -9.20 18.91 -6.57
N ASN A 327 -8.97 17.63 -6.28
CA ASN A 327 -7.81 17.10 -5.59
C ASN A 327 -6.78 16.47 -6.53
N ALA A 328 -6.91 16.71 -7.84
CA ALA A 328 -5.94 16.25 -8.83
C ALA A 328 -4.53 16.78 -8.57
N ASP A 329 -3.55 16.05 -9.08
CA ASP A 329 -2.17 16.48 -9.11
C ASP A 329 -1.47 15.97 -10.37
N LEU A 330 -0.82 16.88 -11.09
CA LEU A 330 0.01 16.55 -12.25
C LEU A 330 1.18 15.61 -11.91
N LYS A 331 1.49 15.44 -10.62
CA LYS A 331 2.49 14.51 -10.10
C LYS A 331 1.90 13.19 -9.57
N THR A 332 0.68 12.83 -9.93
CA THR A 332 0.15 11.50 -9.61
C THR A 332 0.75 10.45 -10.56
N ASN A 333 1.34 9.38 -10.03
CA ASN A 333 1.81 8.26 -10.87
C ASN A 333 0.67 7.30 -11.21
N VAL A 334 0.27 7.24 -12.46
CA VAL A 334 -0.83 6.37 -12.92
C VAL A 334 -0.27 5.10 -13.57
N TRP A 335 -0.49 3.95 -12.96
CA TRP A 335 -0.02 2.64 -13.41
C TRP A 335 -1.16 1.77 -13.92
N LEU A 336 -0.89 0.99 -14.96
CA LEU A 336 -1.82 -0.03 -15.47
C LEU A 336 -1.40 -1.42 -14.99
N LEU A 337 -2.25 -2.08 -14.20
CA LEU A 337 -2.02 -3.42 -13.67
C LEU A 337 -2.50 -4.47 -14.69
N ALA A 338 -1.56 -5.02 -15.45
CA ALA A 338 -1.85 -5.94 -16.55
C ALA A 338 -2.19 -7.34 -16.00
N THR A 339 -3.40 -7.80 -16.29
CA THR A 339 -3.98 -9.06 -15.79
C THR A 339 -3.27 -10.29 -16.36
N TRP A 340 -3.73 -11.47 -15.93
CA TRP A 340 -3.16 -12.77 -16.29
C TRP A 340 -4.04 -13.56 -17.26
N PRO A 341 -3.44 -14.48 -18.05
CA PRO A 341 -4.20 -15.42 -18.85
C PRO A 341 -5.06 -16.31 -17.94
N ARG A 342 -6.30 -16.55 -18.36
CA ARG A 342 -7.29 -17.35 -17.64
C ARG A 342 -7.31 -18.79 -18.14
N PRO A 343 -7.02 -19.80 -17.30
CA PRO A 343 -7.08 -21.20 -17.69
C PRO A 343 -8.44 -21.61 -18.26
N ASP A 344 -9.54 -21.10 -17.71
CA ASP A 344 -10.90 -21.37 -18.22
C ASP A 344 -11.13 -20.85 -19.65
N GLN A 345 -10.32 -19.89 -20.11
CA GLN A 345 -10.38 -19.33 -21.46
C GLN A 345 -9.42 -20.01 -22.44
N ILE A 346 -8.46 -20.79 -21.94
CA ILE A 346 -7.40 -21.43 -22.74
C ILE A 346 -7.67 -22.93 -22.90
N TYR A 347 -8.01 -23.62 -21.81
CA TYR A 347 -8.04 -25.08 -21.75
C TYR A 347 -9.43 -25.69 -21.90
N GLN A 348 -10.49 -24.90 -21.73
CA GLN A 348 -11.86 -25.39 -21.83
C GLN A 348 -12.46 -25.12 -23.21
N PRO A 349 -13.19 -26.10 -23.80
CA PRO A 349 -13.97 -25.87 -25.00
C PRO A 349 -14.91 -24.66 -24.85
N GLY A 350 -14.85 -23.72 -25.79
CA GLY A 350 -15.64 -22.48 -25.76
C GLY A 350 -14.94 -21.27 -25.13
N GLY A 351 -13.73 -21.45 -24.55
CA GLY A 351 -12.88 -20.34 -24.14
C GLY A 351 -12.39 -19.51 -25.33
N HIS A 352 -12.19 -18.20 -25.13
CA HIS A 352 -11.80 -17.29 -26.21
C HIS A 352 -10.43 -17.59 -26.83
N TRP A 353 -9.55 -18.25 -26.08
CA TRP A 353 -8.22 -18.68 -26.53
C TRP A 353 -8.11 -20.21 -26.58
N TYR A 354 -9.22 -20.92 -26.71
CA TYR A 354 -9.21 -22.37 -26.76
C TYR A 354 -8.30 -22.88 -27.89
N GLY A 355 -7.35 -23.75 -27.53
CA GLY A 355 -6.35 -24.30 -28.46
C GLY A 355 -5.10 -23.42 -28.67
N GLN A 356 -5.05 -22.22 -28.08
CA GLN A 356 -3.82 -21.42 -28.01
C GLN A 356 -2.97 -21.81 -26.81
N THR A 357 -1.70 -21.38 -26.79
CA THR A 357 -0.85 -21.54 -25.63
C THR A 357 -1.12 -20.46 -24.58
N LEU A 358 -0.74 -20.75 -23.32
CA LEU A 358 -0.82 -19.79 -22.23
C LEU A 358 -0.01 -18.51 -22.53
N GLU A 359 1.16 -18.64 -23.16
CA GLU A 359 2.00 -17.51 -23.58
C GLU A 359 1.32 -16.65 -24.64
N GLN A 360 0.61 -17.26 -25.61
CA GLN A 360 -0.12 -16.53 -26.64
C GLN A 360 -1.26 -15.71 -26.03
N ALA A 361 -2.05 -16.31 -25.13
CA ALA A 361 -3.10 -15.59 -24.41
C ALA A 361 -2.54 -14.47 -23.53
N ALA A 362 -1.46 -14.73 -22.79
CA ALA A 362 -0.78 -13.70 -21.99
C ALA A 362 -0.27 -12.53 -22.85
N ALA A 363 0.30 -12.83 -24.01
CA ALA A 363 0.80 -11.81 -24.93
C ALA A 363 -0.32 -10.90 -25.45
N VAL A 364 -1.53 -11.43 -25.70
CA VAL A 364 -2.70 -10.59 -26.07
C VAL A 364 -2.98 -9.55 -24.97
N LEU A 365 -3.03 -9.98 -23.71
CA LEU A 365 -3.28 -9.08 -22.57
C LEU A 365 -2.12 -8.08 -22.40
N SER A 366 -0.87 -8.55 -22.35
CA SER A 366 0.32 -7.71 -22.18
C SER A 366 0.44 -6.66 -23.29
N ASN A 367 0.19 -7.03 -24.55
CA ASN A 367 0.19 -6.09 -25.67
C ASN A 367 -0.91 -5.04 -25.57
N GLY A 368 -2.09 -5.39 -25.08
CA GLY A 368 -3.18 -4.44 -24.85
C GLY A 368 -2.81 -3.37 -23.82
N TYR A 369 -2.25 -3.80 -22.69
CA TYR A 369 -1.77 -2.89 -21.64
C TYR A 369 -0.57 -2.05 -22.08
N LYS A 370 0.36 -2.63 -22.84
CA LYS A 370 1.49 -1.90 -23.43
C LYS A 370 1.00 -0.82 -24.40
N ALA A 371 0.00 -1.14 -25.23
CA ALA A 371 -0.60 -0.18 -26.15
C ALA A 371 -1.26 0.99 -25.38
N ALA A 372 -2.00 0.69 -24.32
CA ALA A 372 -2.60 1.71 -23.46
C ALA A 372 -1.55 2.62 -22.80
N ALA A 373 -0.51 2.04 -22.19
CA ALA A 373 0.58 2.82 -21.59
C ALA A 373 1.34 3.68 -22.62
N THR A 374 1.54 3.18 -23.84
CA THR A 374 2.25 3.89 -24.90
C THR A 374 1.45 5.06 -25.48
N GLN A 375 0.13 4.87 -25.64
CA GLN A 375 -0.77 5.90 -26.18
C GLN A 375 -1.11 6.97 -25.14
N ASN A 376 -1.23 6.58 -23.86
CA ASN A 376 -1.51 7.48 -22.76
C ASN A 376 -0.21 7.88 -22.05
N ARG A 377 0.49 8.86 -22.62
CA ARG A 377 1.82 9.32 -22.14
C ARG A 377 1.84 9.90 -20.72
N GLY A 378 0.70 10.20 -20.12
CA GLY A 378 0.61 10.59 -18.71
C GLY A 378 0.68 9.40 -17.74
N THR A 379 0.59 8.16 -18.24
CA THR A 379 0.79 6.96 -17.41
C THR A 379 2.28 6.75 -17.09
N ALA A 380 2.57 6.25 -15.88
CA ALA A 380 3.90 5.85 -15.46
C ALA A 380 4.37 4.54 -16.13
N GLY A 381 3.42 3.75 -16.66
CA GLY A 381 3.68 2.52 -17.38
C GLY A 381 2.73 1.40 -16.98
N MET A 382 3.16 0.15 -17.21
CA MET A 382 2.42 -1.06 -16.83
C MET A 382 3.14 -1.90 -15.78
N ILE A 383 2.35 -2.60 -14.97
CA ILE A 383 2.76 -3.62 -14.01
C ILE A 383 2.38 -4.99 -14.60
N PRO A 384 3.34 -5.76 -15.14
CA PRO A 384 3.06 -6.92 -16.00
C PRO A 384 2.83 -8.22 -15.21
N VAL A 385 1.69 -8.35 -14.53
CA VAL A 385 1.38 -9.50 -13.65
C VAL A 385 1.20 -10.78 -14.47
N GLY A 386 0.49 -10.73 -15.59
CA GLY A 386 0.32 -11.89 -16.48
C GLY A 386 1.64 -12.46 -16.99
N ASP A 387 2.61 -11.60 -17.32
CA ASP A 387 3.94 -12.05 -17.73
C ASP A 387 4.70 -12.69 -16.56
N ALA A 388 4.48 -12.23 -15.32
CA ALA A 388 5.03 -12.85 -14.12
C ALA A 388 4.44 -14.26 -13.88
N PHE A 389 3.14 -14.46 -14.15
CA PHE A 389 2.51 -15.78 -14.10
C PHE A 389 3.15 -16.73 -15.11
N VAL A 390 3.28 -16.30 -16.36
CA VAL A 390 3.95 -17.07 -17.42
C VAL A 390 5.38 -17.42 -17.01
N ARG A 391 6.11 -16.47 -16.42
CA ARG A 391 7.48 -16.69 -15.94
C ARG A 391 7.54 -17.75 -14.83
N ALA A 392 6.67 -17.65 -13.81
CA ALA A 392 6.63 -18.63 -12.73
C ALA A 392 6.42 -20.05 -13.27
N ILE A 393 5.55 -20.20 -14.27
CA ILE A 393 5.26 -21.47 -14.93
C ILE A 393 6.48 -21.96 -15.72
N GLY A 394 7.07 -21.09 -16.53
CA GLY A 394 8.27 -21.42 -17.32
C GLY A 394 9.50 -21.77 -16.46
N GLN A 395 9.56 -21.27 -15.24
CA GLN A 395 10.60 -21.59 -14.25
C GLN A 395 10.29 -22.85 -13.43
N GLY A 396 9.12 -23.47 -13.62
CA GLY A 396 8.68 -24.63 -12.85
C GLY A 396 8.24 -24.32 -11.42
N VAL A 397 8.06 -23.03 -11.07
CA VAL A 397 7.56 -22.59 -9.76
C VAL A 397 6.05 -22.84 -9.65
N ALA A 398 5.35 -22.64 -10.76
CA ALA A 398 3.90 -22.78 -10.85
C ALA A 398 3.48 -23.84 -11.85
N ASP A 399 2.33 -24.44 -11.57
CA ASP A 399 1.67 -25.37 -12.48
C ASP A 399 1.10 -24.63 -13.69
N ARG A 400 1.11 -25.30 -14.85
CA ARG A 400 0.70 -24.72 -16.12
C ARG A 400 -0.80 -24.80 -16.35
N ASN A 401 -1.43 -25.90 -15.95
CA ASN A 401 -2.79 -26.23 -16.33
C ASN A 401 -3.55 -26.84 -15.15
N PRO A 402 -4.31 -26.06 -14.38
CA PRO A 402 -5.00 -26.57 -13.20
C PRO A 402 -6.10 -27.60 -13.50
N TYR A 403 -6.47 -27.82 -14.77
CA TYR A 403 -7.47 -28.82 -15.16
C TYR A 403 -6.94 -30.25 -15.23
N ASP A 404 -5.63 -30.47 -15.28
CA ASP A 404 -5.02 -31.82 -15.29
C ASP A 404 -4.47 -32.25 -13.92
N GLY A 405 -4.72 -31.43 -12.89
CA GLY A 405 -4.18 -31.59 -11.55
C GLY A 405 -3.18 -30.47 -11.26
N ILE A 406 -2.45 -30.60 -10.15
CA ILE A 406 -1.33 -29.72 -9.83
C ILE A 406 -0.10 -30.60 -9.63
N ASP A 407 0.94 -30.37 -10.41
CA ASP A 407 2.19 -31.11 -10.31
C ASP A 407 2.81 -30.99 -8.90
N GLY A 408 3.40 -32.08 -8.42
CA GLY A 408 4.05 -32.12 -7.12
C GLY A 408 5.11 -31.03 -6.96
N GLY A 409 5.01 -30.26 -5.88
CA GLY A 409 5.95 -29.17 -5.56
C GLY A 409 5.69 -27.85 -6.28
N LYS A 410 4.72 -27.78 -7.20
CA LYS A 410 4.34 -26.54 -7.89
C LYS A 410 3.20 -25.82 -7.19
N LEU A 411 3.13 -24.51 -7.39
CA LEU A 411 2.02 -23.67 -6.95
C LEU A 411 0.90 -23.63 -7.99
N ASN A 412 -0.36 -23.64 -7.54
CA ASN A 412 -1.46 -23.17 -8.37
C ASN A 412 -1.56 -21.64 -8.25
N LEU A 413 -1.40 -20.90 -9.34
CA LEU A 413 -1.54 -19.44 -9.36
C LEU A 413 -2.98 -18.97 -9.48
N TRP A 414 -3.92 -19.88 -9.79
CA TRP A 414 -5.34 -19.59 -9.89
C TRP A 414 -6.13 -20.21 -8.73
N LEU A 415 -7.24 -19.59 -8.36
CA LEU A 415 -8.22 -20.22 -7.47
C LEU A 415 -8.83 -21.44 -8.16
N GLY A 416 -9.56 -22.25 -7.39
CA GLY A 416 -10.25 -23.43 -7.92
C GLY A 416 -11.31 -23.14 -8.99
N ASP A 417 -11.65 -21.86 -9.21
CA ASP A 417 -12.49 -21.41 -10.32
C ASP A 417 -11.72 -21.24 -11.65
N ASN A 418 -10.40 -21.43 -11.64
CA ASN A 418 -9.52 -21.36 -12.81
C ASN A 418 -9.60 -20.01 -13.54
N HIS A 419 -9.93 -18.95 -12.79
CA HIS A 419 -10.24 -17.61 -13.28
C HIS A 419 -9.51 -16.55 -12.46
N HIS A 420 -9.78 -16.51 -11.15
CA HIS A 420 -9.20 -15.54 -10.22
C HIS A 420 -7.81 -16.01 -9.77
N ALA A 421 -6.96 -15.07 -9.32
CA ALA A 421 -5.67 -15.41 -8.73
C ALA A 421 -5.85 -16.13 -7.38
N SER A 422 -5.07 -17.19 -7.14
CA SER A 422 -4.98 -17.82 -5.82
C SER A 422 -4.31 -16.89 -4.81
N ALA A 423 -4.19 -17.34 -3.55
CA ALA A 423 -3.37 -16.66 -2.57
C ALA A 423 -1.90 -16.50 -3.04
N ALA A 424 -1.34 -17.51 -3.73
CA ALA A 424 -0.01 -17.44 -4.33
C ALA A 424 0.04 -16.46 -5.52
N GLY A 425 -0.97 -16.51 -6.40
CA GLY A 425 -1.10 -15.58 -7.53
C GLY A 425 -1.24 -14.12 -7.08
N SER A 426 -2.05 -13.87 -6.04
CA SER A 426 -2.27 -12.54 -5.46
C SER A 426 -1.04 -12.02 -4.72
N TYR A 427 -0.25 -12.91 -4.09
CA TYR A 427 1.05 -12.55 -3.53
C TYR A 427 2.02 -12.11 -4.64
N LEU A 428 2.09 -12.86 -5.75
CA LEU A 428 2.91 -12.48 -6.91
C LEU A 428 2.46 -11.16 -7.52
N GLU A 429 1.15 -10.94 -7.66
CA GLU A 429 0.57 -9.66 -8.09
C GLU A 429 1.01 -8.49 -7.19
N ALA A 430 0.89 -8.66 -5.87
CA ALA A 430 1.32 -7.66 -4.90
C ALA A 430 2.84 -7.38 -4.96
N LEU A 431 3.67 -8.40 -5.18
CA LEU A 431 5.12 -8.24 -5.35
C LEU A 431 5.47 -7.41 -6.60
N MET A 432 4.74 -7.63 -7.70
CA MET A 432 4.91 -6.84 -8.92
C MET A 432 4.56 -5.37 -8.69
N ALA A 433 3.44 -5.09 -8.00
CA ALA A 433 3.07 -3.74 -7.61
C ALA A 433 4.08 -3.12 -6.63
N PHE A 434 4.53 -3.88 -5.63
CA PHE A 434 5.54 -3.47 -4.66
C PHE A 434 6.83 -3.00 -5.35
N GLY A 435 7.41 -3.83 -6.22
CA GLY A 435 8.65 -3.45 -6.91
C GLY A 435 8.49 -2.23 -7.82
N ARG A 436 7.36 -2.12 -8.53
CA ARG A 436 7.08 -0.98 -9.42
C ARG A 436 6.89 0.34 -8.69
N LEU A 437 6.09 0.33 -7.63
CA LEU A 437 5.74 1.56 -6.92
C LEU A 437 6.88 2.03 -6.00
N THR A 438 7.69 1.11 -5.48
CA THR A 438 8.70 1.44 -4.46
C THR A 438 10.13 1.51 -5.00
N GLY A 439 10.39 0.92 -6.18
CA GLY A 439 11.76 0.73 -6.68
C GLY A 439 12.60 -0.25 -5.85
N ARG A 440 11.98 -1.03 -4.95
CA ARG A 440 12.67 -2.04 -4.14
C ARG A 440 12.67 -3.40 -4.80
N ASP A 441 13.76 -4.12 -4.58
CA ASP A 441 13.87 -5.52 -4.95
C ASP A 441 12.86 -6.36 -4.13
N PRO A 442 11.91 -7.07 -4.76
CA PRO A 442 10.95 -7.92 -4.05
C PRO A 442 11.60 -8.99 -3.14
N ARG A 443 12.85 -9.39 -3.41
CA ARG A 443 13.59 -10.38 -2.63
C ARG A 443 14.09 -9.85 -1.29
N SER A 444 14.14 -8.52 -1.15
CA SER A 444 14.52 -7.88 0.12
C SER A 444 13.52 -8.14 1.25
N LEU A 445 12.29 -8.55 0.92
CA LEU A 445 11.25 -8.95 1.87
C LEU A 445 11.60 -10.26 2.60
N GLY A 446 12.41 -11.11 1.96
CA GLY A 446 12.92 -12.35 2.53
C GLY A 446 11.88 -13.46 2.67
N ALA A 447 12.36 -14.66 3.00
CA ALA A 447 11.56 -15.88 3.06
C ALA A 447 10.53 -15.90 4.22
N SER A 448 10.69 -15.01 5.21
CA SER A 448 9.81 -14.88 6.37
C SER A 448 8.77 -13.77 6.24
N SER A 449 8.47 -13.32 5.01
CA SER A 449 7.45 -12.30 4.75
C SER A 449 6.12 -12.66 5.44
N VAL A 450 5.59 -11.73 6.23
CA VAL A 450 4.34 -11.90 6.99
C VAL A 450 3.15 -12.01 6.04
N ALA A 451 3.15 -11.21 4.98
CA ALA A 451 2.18 -11.31 3.90
C ALA A 451 2.18 -12.71 3.26
N ALA A 452 3.37 -13.28 2.98
CA ALA A 452 3.47 -14.60 2.38
C ALA A 452 2.96 -15.71 3.29
N GLN A 453 3.30 -15.64 4.59
CA GLN A 453 2.81 -16.59 5.59
C GLN A 453 1.28 -16.54 5.73
N ALA A 454 0.68 -15.35 5.67
CA ALA A 454 -0.76 -15.20 5.67
C ALA A 454 -1.45 -15.79 4.43
N MET A 455 -0.73 -15.84 3.30
CA MET A 455 -1.15 -16.54 2.08
C MET A 455 -0.87 -18.06 2.13
N ASN A 456 -0.45 -18.58 3.30
CA ASN A 456 -0.07 -19.98 3.53
C ASN A 456 1.07 -20.46 2.61
N LEU A 457 2.01 -19.58 2.29
CA LEU A 457 3.19 -19.92 1.50
C LEU A 457 4.34 -20.39 2.40
N THR A 458 5.01 -21.46 1.98
CA THR A 458 6.26 -21.90 2.61
C THR A 458 7.40 -20.92 2.30
N ALA A 459 8.44 -20.90 3.14
CA ALA A 459 9.64 -20.08 2.92
C ALA A 459 10.27 -20.27 1.52
N ALA A 460 10.24 -21.51 1.00
CA ALA A 460 10.76 -21.82 -0.34
C ALA A 460 9.87 -21.23 -1.45
N GLN A 461 8.55 -21.37 -1.33
CA GLN A 461 7.59 -20.78 -2.26
C GLN A 461 7.65 -19.25 -2.25
N THR A 462 7.76 -18.65 -1.06
CA THR A 462 7.95 -17.20 -0.88
C THR A 462 9.17 -16.70 -1.64
N THR A 463 10.32 -17.32 -1.42
CA THR A 463 11.58 -16.97 -2.12
C THR A 463 11.45 -17.11 -3.63
N ALA A 464 10.82 -18.19 -4.11
CA ALA A 464 10.62 -18.44 -5.53
C ALA A 464 9.73 -17.38 -6.21
N LEU A 465 8.64 -16.96 -5.56
CA LEU A 465 7.77 -15.91 -6.08
C LEU A 465 8.43 -14.52 -6.05
N GLN A 466 9.20 -14.21 -4.99
CA GLN A 466 9.99 -12.97 -4.93
C GLN A 466 11.04 -12.90 -6.05
N GLU A 467 11.75 -14.01 -6.30
CA GLU A 467 12.71 -14.11 -7.41
C GLU A 467 12.02 -14.03 -8.79
N THR A 468 10.84 -14.63 -8.93
CA THR A 468 10.02 -14.51 -10.15
C THR A 468 9.66 -13.05 -10.42
N ALA A 469 9.14 -12.34 -9.41
CA ALA A 469 8.77 -10.94 -9.51
C ALA A 469 9.98 -10.07 -9.87
N TYR A 470 11.10 -10.24 -9.16
CA TYR A 470 12.35 -9.53 -9.45
C TYR A 470 12.79 -9.70 -10.91
N ARG A 471 12.84 -10.94 -11.40
CA ARG A 471 13.25 -11.22 -12.79
C ARG A 471 12.27 -10.66 -13.81
N GLN A 472 10.97 -10.70 -13.53
CA GLN A 472 9.98 -10.13 -14.45
C GLN A 472 10.12 -8.61 -14.51
N LEU A 473 10.26 -7.93 -13.37
CA LEU A 473 10.44 -6.48 -13.32
C LEU A 473 11.70 -6.02 -14.05
N LEU A 474 12.82 -6.73 -13.87
CA LEU A 474 14.07 -6.47 -14.60
C LEU A 474 13.91 -6.61 -16.11
N ALA A 475 13.20 -7.66 -16.56
CA ALA A 475 12.96 -7.91 -17.98
C ALA A 475 11.97 -6.90 -18.61
N SER A 476 11.20 -6.19 -17.77
CA SER A 476 10.13 -5.29 -18.19
C SER A 476 10.55 -3.82 -18.13
N GLN A 477 11.85 -3.51 -18.19
CA GLN A 477 12.30 -2.12 -18.30
C GLN A 477 11.73 -1.49 -19.58
N ALA A 478 11.34 -0.23 -19.48
CA ALA A 478 11.02 0.55 -20.68
C ALA A 478 12.29 0.60 -21.55
N PRO A 479 12.17 0.46 -22.89
CA PRO A 479 13.30 0.56 -23.80
C PRO A 479 14.00 1.91 -23.73
#